data_AF-A0A1J0ETS9-F1
#
_entry.id   AF-A0A1J0ETS9-F1
#
_cell.length_a   1.000
_cell.length_b   1.000
_cell.length_c   1.000
_cell.angle_alpha   90.00
_cell.angle_beta   90.00
_cell.angle_gamma   90.00
#
_symmetry.space_group_name_H-M   'P 1'
#
loop_
_entity.id
_entity.type
_entity.pdbx_description
1 polymer ?
#
loop_
_entity_poly.entity_id
_entity_poly.type
_entity_poly.pdbx_seq_one_letter_code
_entity_poly.pdbx_strand_id
1 'polypeptide(L)'
;MKDTLIPDHYSTLFARRLLNFTLESTKAHFEENPPTQGQILILSMQQHNMNRYRLVKVINPASGRRRRIIISHGEAFGGASYYRSGKSCFAPTGQTKLLPPVPAVAERLSFDHDTTLSDEDLAELLASG
;
A
#
# COMPACT_ATOMS: atom_id res chain seq x y z
N MET A 1 -4.82 -10.39 31.06
CA MET A 1 -5.05 -9.74 29.75
C MET A 1 -5.75 -10.77 28.88
N LYS A 2 -6.94 -10.46 28.33
CA LYS A 2 -7.61 -11.38 27.41
C LYS A 2 -6.87 -11.32 26.08
N ASP A 3 -6.03 -12.30 25.81
CA ASP A 3 -5.59 -12.61 24.44
C ASP A 3 -6.84 -12.95 23.65
N THR A 4 -7.40 -11.92 23.03
CA THR A 4 -8.54 -12.06 22.15
C THR A 4 -7.95 -12.54 20.84
N LEU A 5 -7.87 -13.86 20.68
CA LEU A 5 -7.45 -14.48 19.42
C LEU A 5 -8.35 -13.94 18.32
N ILE A 6 -7.79 -13.08 17.46
CA ILE A 6 -8.46 -12.60 16.26
C ILE A 6 -8.66 -13.85 15.39
N PRO A 7 -9.89 -14.21 15.01
CA PRO A 7 -10.11 -15.40 14.20
C PRO A 7 -9.33 -15.33 12.88
N ASP A 8 -8.72 -16.45 12.45
CA ASP A 8 -7.79 -16.50 11.31
C ASP A 8 -8.35 -15.92 10.00
N HIS A 9 -9.67 -16.02 9.79
CA HIS A 9 -10.34 -15.43 8.63
C HIS A 9 -10.31 -13.89 8.63
N TYR A 10 -10.43 -13.24 9.81
CA TYR A 10 -10.27 -11.79 9.92
C TYR A 10 -8.83 -11.39 9.61
N SER A 11 -7.85 -12.11 10.14
CA SER A 11 -6.43 -11.87 9.87
C SER A 11 -6.11 -11.98 8.37
N THR A 12 -6.70 -12.97 7.69
CA THR A 12 -6.53 -13.19 6.25
C THR A 12 -7.16 -12.06 5.42
N LEU A 13 -8.37 -11.63 5.77
CA LEU A 13 -9.04 -10.51 5.10
C LEU A 13 -8.23 -9.22 5.23
N PHE A 14 -7.80 -8.86 6.44
CA PHE A 14 -6.99 -7.66 6.65
C PHE A 14 -5.64 -7.73 5.92
N ALA A 15 -5.01 -8.90 5.85
CA ALA A 15 -3.78 -9.09 5.09
C ALA A 15 -4.00 -8.86 3.58
N ARG A 16 -5.06 -9.41 2.99
CA ARG A 16 -5.40 -9.22 1.57
C ARG A 16 -5.67 -7.76 1.22
N ARG A 17 -6.30 -7.00 2.12
CA ARG A 17 -6.52 -5.56 1.93
C ARG A 17 -5.22 -4.75 1.87
N LEU A 18 -4.12 -5.30 2.38
CA LEU A 18 -2.77 -4.76 2.24
C LEU A 18 -1.95 -5.55 1.21
N LEU A 19 -2.61 -6.28 0.32
CA LEU A 19 -2.00 -7.09 -0.74
C LEU A 19 -1.00 -8.12 -0.19
N ASN A 20 -1.31 -8.69 0.98
CA ASN A 20 -0.47 -9.60 1.76
C ASN A 20 0.86 -9.01 2.24
N PHE A 21 1.03 -7.68 2.18
CA PHE A 21 2.18 -7.01 2.77
C PHE A 21 1.93 -6.60 4.23
N THR A 22 2.84 -7.00 5.09
CA THR A 22 3.04 -6.42 6.42
C THR A 22 3.99 -5.23 6.36
N LEU A 23 4.01 -4.40 7.41
CA LEU A 23 4.97 -3.29 7.53
C LEU A 23 6.43 -3.73 7.38
N GLU A 24 6.76 -4.89 7.93
CA GLU A 24 8.11 -5.46 7.91
C GLU A 24 8.46 -5.97 6.52
N SER A 25 7.56 -6.71 5.88
CA SER A 25 7.77 -7.20 4.50
C SER A 25 7.84 -6.06 3.48
N THR A 26 7.03 -4.99 3.61
CA THR A 26 7.13 -3.80 2.76
C THR A 26 8.49 -3.13 2.93
N LYS A 27 8.94 -3.00 4.19
CA LYS A 27 10.26 -2.39 4.48
C LYS A 27 11.38 -3.22 3.87
N ALA A 28 11.40 -4.53 4.13
CA ALA A 28 12.39 -5.44 3.57
C ALA A 28 12.40 -5.36 2.04
N HIS A 29 11.23 -5.42 1.40
CA HIS A 29 11.11 -5.30 -0.06
C HIS A 29 11.73 -4.00 -0.59
N PHE A 30 11.42 -2.84 -0.01
CA PHE A 30 11.99 -1.57 -0.47
C PHE A 30 13.45 -1.32 -0.04
N GLU A 31 14.00 -2.13 0.86
CA GLU A 31 15.43 -2.11 1.21
C GLU A 31 16.25 -3.01 0.29
N GLU A 32 15.74 -4.21 -0.01
CA GLU A 32 16.33 -5.17 -0.94
C GLU A 32 16.19 -4.73 -2.40
N ASN A 33 15.04 -4.14 -2.74
CA ASN A 33 14.71 -3.63 -4.06
C ASN A 33 14.36 -2.14 -3.95
N PRO A 34 15.35 -1.25 -3.76
CA PRO A 34 15.09 0.18 -3.62
C PRO A 34 14.31 0.73 -4.82
N PRO A 35 13.18 1.42 -4.57
CA PRO A 35 12.44 2.05 -5.64
C PRO A 35 13.30 2.95 -6.55
N THR A 36 12.96 3.00 -7.82
CA THR A 36 13.58 3.89 -8.82
C THR A 36 12.64 5.01 -9.21
N GLN A 37 13.18 6.13 -9.68
CA GLN A 37 12.36 7.22 -10.19
C GLN A 37 11.56 6.75 -11.42
N GLY A 38 10.27 7.10 -11.47
CA GLY A 38 9.33 6.66 -12.50
C GLY A 38 8.69 5.30 -12.23
N GLN A 39 9.18 4.52 -11.26
CA GLN A 39 8.62 3.22 -10.92
C GLN A 39 7.16 3.35 -10.48
N ILE A 40 6.35 2.38 -10.90
CA ILE A 40 4.95 2.25 -10.52
C ILE A 40 4.85 1.49 -9.21
N LEU A 41 4.14 2.07 -8.25
CA LEU A 41 3.77 1.47 -6.97
C LEU A 41 2.26 1.55 -6.77
N ILE A 42 1.76 0.89 -5.73
CA ILE A 42 0.33 0.91 -5.38
C ILE A 42 0.13 1.73 -4.11
N LEU A 43 -0.79 2.68 -4.15
CA LEU A 43 -1.29 3.38 -2.97
C LEU A 43 -2.57 2.71 -2.49
N SER A 44 -2.57 2.18 -1.27
CA SER A 44 -3.72 1.59 -0.59
C SER A 44 -4.31 2.59 0.41
N MET A 45 -5.63 2.79 0.34
CA MET A 45 -6.40 3.72 1.16
C MET A 45 -7.60 2.97 1.75
N GLN A 46 -7.61 2.78 3.06
CA GLN A 46 -8.66 2.05 3.77
C GLN A 46 -9.46 3.04 4.61
N GLN A 47 -10.64 3.43 4.12
CA GLN A 47 -11.52 4.38 4.81
C GLN A 47 -12.98 3.93 4.67
N HIS A 48 -13.77 4.14 5.73
CA HIS A 48 -15.22 3.84 5.74
C HIS A 48 -15.58 2.43 5.24
N ASN A 49 -14.79 1.42 5.62
CA ASN A 49 -14.94 0.02 5.18
C ASN A 49 -14.78 -0.21 3.66
N MET A 50 -14.19 0.74 2.93
CA MET A 50 -13.83 0.59 1.52
C MET A 50 -12.33 0.36 1.35
N ASN A 51 -11.97 -0.57 0.48
CA ASN A 51 -10.59 -0.79 0.06
C ASN A 51 -10.34 -0.06 -1.26
N ARG A 52 -9.75 1.13 -1.18
CA ARG A 52 -9.42 1.94 -2.35
C ARG A 52 -7.96 1.84 -2.70
N TYR A 53 -7.67 1.79 -3.99
CA TYR A 53 -6.33 1.62 -4.52
C TYR A 53 -6.09 2.53 -5.71
N ARG A 54 -4.84 2.95 -5.92
CA ARG A 54 -4.43 3.74 -7.07
C ARG A 54 -2.99 3.41 -7.47
N LEU A 55 -2.70 3.47 -8.76
CA LEU A 55 -1.32 3.47 -9.25
C LEU A 55 -0.68 4.83 -9.04
N VAL A 56 0.58 4.82 -8.60
CA VAL A 56 1.35 6.05 -8.39
C VAL A 56 2.76 5.88 -8.94
N LYS A 57 3.37 6.98 -9.40
CA LYS A 57 4.76 6.98 -9.86
C LYS A 57 5.68 7.52 -8.78
N VAL A 58 6.85 6.91 -8.61
CA VAL A 58 7.89 7.44 -7.74
C VAL A 58 8.52 8.68 -8.39
N ILE A 59 8.48 9.82 -7.70
CA ILE A 59 9.12 11.07 -8.13
C ILE A 59 10.52 11.20 -7.54
N ASN A 60 10.67 10.87 -6.26
CA ASN A 60 11.98 10.84 -5.61
C ASN A 60 12.07 9.57 -4.75
N PRO A 61 12.94 8.61 -5.10
CA PRO A 61 13.01 7.36 -4.37
C PRO A 61 13.65 7.49 -2.99
N ALA A 62 14.44 8.53 -2.69
CA ALA A 62 15.20 8.65 -1.45
C ALA A 62 15.37 10.11 -0.99
N SER A 63 14.27 10.74 -0.57
CA SER A 63 14.24 12.13 -0.08
C SER A 63 14.71 12.28 1.37
N GLY A 64 15.72 13.14 1.56
CA GLY A 64 16.25 13.55 2.86
C GLY A 64 16.96 12.45 3.64
N ARG A 65 17.35 12.73 4.89
CA ARG A 65 18.14 11.81 5.74
C ARG A 65 17.47 10.47 6.02
N ARG A 66 16.12 10.44 6.01
CA ARG A 66 15.33 9.22 6.23
C ARG A 66 15.02 8.45 4.93
N ARG A 67 15.59 8.86 3.79
CA ARG A 67 15.42 8.22 2.47
C ARG A 67 13.95 7.92 2.12
N ARG A 68 13.07 8.89 2.36
CA ARG A 68 11.62 8.78 2.14
C ARG A 68 11.32 8.63 0.65
N ILE A 69 10.28 7.87 0.32
CA ILE A 69 9.78 7.73 -1.04
C ILE A 69 8.76 8.86 -1.27
N ILE A 70 8.94 9.64 -2.33
CA ILE A 70 8.01 10.68 -2.76
C ILE A 70 7.31 10.20 -4.03
N ILE A 71 5.99 10.27 -4.08
CA ILE A 71 5.16 9.81 -5.21
C ILE A 71 4.47 10.97 -5.94
N SER A 72 3.98 10.71 -7.15
CA SER A 72 3.44 11.71 -8.07
C SER A 72 2.18 12.38 -7.54
N HIS A 73 1.30 11.60 -6.91
CA HIS A 73 0.02 12.08 -6.39
C HIS A 73 -0.09 11.63 -4.93
N GLY A 74 -0.22 12.60 -4.03
CA GLY A 74 -0.61 12.35 -2.66
C GLY A 74 -2.13 12.32 -2.55
N GLU A 75 -2.66 11.49 -1.66
CA GLU A 75 -4.06 11.57 -1.24
C GLU A 75 -4.25 12.80 -0.34
N ALA A 76 -5.46 13.37 -0.28
CA ALA A 76 -5.74 14.64 0.42
C ALA A 76 -5.33 14.61 1.91
N PHE A 77 -5.41 13.44 2.57
CA PHE A 77 -5.04 13.24 3.97
C PHE A 77 -3.69 12.52 4.13
N GLY A 78 -3.27 11.71 3.14
CA GLY A 78 -2.02 10.94 3.17
C GLY A 78 -0.76 11.69 2.70
N GLY A 79 -0.91 12.76 1.92
CA GLY A 79 0.20 13.47 1.27
C GLY A 79 1.05 12.58 0.35
N ALA A 80 2.19 13.09 -0.13
CA ALA A 80 2.99 12.43 -1.17
C ALA A 80 4.27 11.74 -0.64
N SER A 81 4.49 11.68 0.69
CA SER A 81 5.75 11.22 1.28
C SER A 81 5.56 10.02 2.20
N TYR A 82 6.34 8.97 1.96
CA TYR A 82 6.20 7.67 2.61
C TYR A 82 7.54 7.15 3.14
N TYR A 83 7.48 6.44 4.27
CA TYR A 83 8.60 5.66 4.79
C TYR A 83 8.81 4.39 3.96
N ARG A 84 9.98 3.74 4.11
CA ARG A 84 10.24 2.41 3.51
C ARG A 84 9.29 1.33 4.02
N SER A 85 8.69 1.50 5.19
CA SER A 85 7.63 0.61 5.67
C SER A 85 6.27 0.86 5.02
N GLY A 86 6.19 1.70 3.99
CA GLY A 86 4.96 2.06 3.31
C GLY A 86 4.05 3.02 4.09
N LYS A 87 4.35 3.34 5.35
CA LYS A 87 3.54 4.31 6.13
C LYS A 87 3.68 5.71 5.54
N SER A 88 2.56 6.43 5.42
CA SER A 88 2.58 7.87 5.17
C SER A 88 3.38 8.61 6.26
N CYS A 89 4.08 9.68 5.86
CA CYS A 89 4.74 10.61 6.77
C CYS A 89 3.82 11.71 7.30
N PHE A 90 2.58 11.81 6.77
CA PHE A 90 1.60 12.81 7.15
C PHE A 90 0.58 12.24 8.14
N ALA A 91 0.01 13.12 8.96
CA ALA A 91 -1.02 12.76 9.91
C ALA A 91 -2.41 12.80 9.24
N PRO A 92 -3.32 11.86 9.55
CA PRO A 92 -3.15 10.74 10.48
C PRO A 92 -2.33 9.59 9.89
N THR A 93 -1.27 9.22 10.61
CA THR A 93 -0.29 8.24 10.16
C THR A 93 -0.91 6.86 10.02
N GLY A 94 -0.81 6.26 8.84
CA GLY A 94 -1.20 4.87 8.60
C GLY A 94 -2.58 4.64 7.98
N GLN A 95 -3.36 5.70 7.70
CA GLN A 95 -4.58 5.58 6.89
C GLN A 95 -4.30 5.19 5.43
N THR A 96 -3.13 5.61 4.91
CA THR A 96 -2.66 5.22 3.59
C THR A 96 -1.35 4.45 3.69
N LYS A 97 -1.18 3.51 2.78
CA LYS A 97 0.00 2.64 2.66
C LYS A 97 0.50 2.64 1.24
N LEU A 98 1.79 2.90 1.07
CA LEU A 98 2.49 2.70 -0.19
C LEU A 98 3.03 1.27 -0.22
N LEU A 99 2.61 0.51 -1.21
CA LEU A 99 2.89 -0.92 -1.36
C LEU A 99 3.69 -1.19 -2.64
N PRO A 100 4.50 -2.26 -2.66
CA PRO A 100 5.09 -2.78 -3.90
C PRO A 100 4.01 -3.10 -4.95
N PRO A 101 4.37 -3.13 -6.24
CA PRO A 101 3.44 -3.51 -7.29
C PRO A 101 3.11 -5.00 -7.16
N VAL A 102 1.83 -5.33 -7.26
CA VAL A 102 1.33 -6.70 -7.44
C VAL A 102 0.70 -6.76 -8.83
N PRO A 103 1.27 -7.48 -9.81
CA PRO A 103 0.85 -7.38 -11.22
C PRO A 103 -0.65 -7.56 -11.43
N ALA A 104 -1.24 -8.65 -10.93
CA ALA A 104 -2.66 -8.94 -11.07
C ALA A 104 -3.56 -7.83 -10.51
N VAL A 105 -3.16 -7.24 -9.37
CA VAL A 105 -3.89 -6.11 -8.79
C VAL A 105 -3.70 -4.85 -9.62
N ALA A 106 -2.45 -4.54 -10.00
CA ALA A 106 -2.09 -3.34 -10.75
C ALA A 106 -2.81 -3.21 -12.08
N GLU A 107 -3.10 -4.33 -12.76
CA GLU A 107 -3.89 -4.38 -14.00
C GLU A 107 -5.32 -3.85 -13.84
N ARG A 108 -5.87 -3.86 -12.62
CA ARG A 108 -7.21 -3.34 -12.30
C ARG A 108 -7.20 -1.87 -11.87
N LEU A 109 -6.03 -1.28 -11.66
CA LEU A 109 -5.89 0.04 -11.06
C LEU A 109 -5.65 1.13 -12.10
N SER A 110 -5.95 2.37 -11.71
CA SER A 110 -5.75 3.57 -12.52
C SER A 110 -4.77 4.53 -11.86
N PHE A 111 -4.13 5.40 -12.65
CA PHE A 111 -3.39 6.56 -12.15
C PHE A 111 -4.31 7.75 -11.84
N ASP A 112 -5.44 7.87 -12.55
CA ASP A 112 -6.25 9.08 -12.57
C ASP A 112 -7.37 9.07 -11.52
N HIS A 113 -7.80 7.88 -11.08
CA HIS A 113 -8.89 7.70 -10.13
C HIS A 113 -8.63 6.54 -9.18
N ASP A 114 -9.33 6.56 -8.04
CA ASP A 114 -9.31 5.45 -7.10
C ASP A 114 -10.17 4.29 -7.62
N THR A 115 -9.63 3.08 -7.58
CA THR A 115 -10.37 1.85 -7.80
C THR A 115 -10.75 1.26 -6.45
N THR A 116 -12.03 0.91 -6.26
CA THR A 116 -12.47 0.16 -5.07
C THR A 116 -12.50 -1.32 -5.40
N LEU A 117 -11.87 -2.15 -4.57
CA LEU A 117 -11.89 -3.61 -4.70
C LEU A 117 -12.60 -4.23 -3.51
N SER A 118 -13.51 -5.17 -3.77
CA SER A 118 -14.14 -5.98 -2.73
C SER A 118 -13.16 -6.97 -2.11
N ASP A 119 -13.52 -7.58 -0.98
CA ASP A 119 -12.70 -8.63 -0.37
C ASP A 119 -12.65 -9.89 -1.28
N GLU A 120 -13.72 -10.14 -2.05
CA GLU A 120 -13.78 -11.17 -3.08
C GLU A 120 -12.82 -10.89 -4.24
N ASP A 121 -12.82 -9.66 -4.78
CA ASP A 121 -11.88 -9.27 -5.85
C ASP A 121 -10.43 -9.48 -5.40
N LEU A 122 -10.11 -9.06 -4.17
CA LEU A 122 -8.77 -9.22 -3.61
C LEU A 122 -8.40 -10.69 -3.41
N ALA A 123 -9.35 -11.54 -3.02
CA ALA A 123 -9.11 -12.96 -2.88
C ALA A 123 -8.79 -13.63 -4.23
N GLU A 124 -9.51 -13.28 -5.28
CA GLU A 124 -9.29 -13.81 -6.65
C GLU A 124 -7.96 -13.34 -7.23
N LEU A 125 -7.69 -12.03 -7.16
CA LEU A 125 -6.49 -11.41 -7.72
C LEU A 125 -5.21 -11.90 -7.02
N LEU A 126 -5.26 -12.14 -5.70
CA LEU A 126 -4.11 -12.59 -4.92
C LEU A 126 -3.95 -14.12 -4.87
N ALA A 127 -4.91 -14.88 -5.38
CA ALA A 127 -4.77 -16.33 -5.56
C ALA A 127 -4.11 -16.70 -6.91
N SER A 128 -4.05 -15.74 -7.83
CA SER A 128 -3.63 -15.94 -9.22
C SER A 128 -2.16 -15.57 -9.49
N GLY A 129 -1.38 -15.24 -8.46
CA GLY A 129 0.05 -14.87 -8.55
C GLY A 129 0.90 -15.61 -7.53
#